data_AF-A0A5J5IHU8-F1
#
_entry.id   AF-A0A5J5IHU8-F1
#
_cell.length_a   1.000
_cell.length_b   1.000
_cell.length_c   1.000
_cell.angle_alpha   90.00
_cell.angle_beta   90.00
_cell.angle_gamma   90.00
#
_symmetry.space_group_name_H-M   'P 1'
#
loop_
_entity.id
_entity.type
_entity.pdbx_description
1 polymer ?
#
loop_
_entity_poly.entity_id
_entity_poly.type
_entity_poly.pdbx_seq_one_letter_code
_entity_poly.pdbx_strand_id
1 'polypeptide(L)'
;MISNSERHFINQWVEQRSGPRWKYYLQFTIAWTVVSFLVIFFLTKLFTPLWETGGKNLIFLLIAISVFIGFLSTHLTYSLSEKKYNKIMKREDGTLN
;
A
#
# COMPACT_ATOMS: atom_id res chain seq x y z
N MET A 1 -1.42 19.76 -20.93
CA MET A 1 -0.88 18.68 -21.79
C MET A 1 -0.27 17.60 -20.91
N ILE A 2 -0.98 16.48 -20.77
CA ILE A 2 -0.54 15.27 -20.05
C ILE A 2 0.74 14.69 -20.67
N SER A 3 1.75 14.43 -19.84
CA SER A 3 2.94 13.70 -20.28
C SER A 3 2.67 12.20 -20.48
N ASN A 4 3.51 11.51 -21.25
CA ASN A 4 3.36 10.06 -21.45
C ASN A 4 3.41 9.26 -20.12
N SER A 5 4.21 9.69 -19.15
CA SER A 5 4.29 9.04 -17.83
C SER A 5 3.03 9.28 -17.00
N GLU A 6 2.44 10.48 -17.09
CA GLU A 6 1.17 10.79 -16.44
C GLU A 6 0.01 10.01 -17.06
N ARG A 7 -0.02 9.86 -18.39
CA ARG A 7 -1.01 9.02 -19.09
C ARG A 7 -0.93 7.56 -18.64
N HIS A 8 0.28 7.01 -18.55
CA HIS A 8 0.49 5.65 -18.07
C HIS A 8 0.00 5.49 -16.62
N PHE A 9 0.37 6.44 -15.75
CA PHE A 9 -0.12 6.46 -14.36
C PHE A 9 -1.64 6.52 -14.27
N ILE A 10 -2.30 7.39 -15.05
CA ILE A 10 -3.76 7.51 -15.06
C ILE A 10 -4.41 6.19 -15.45
N ASN A 11 -3.96 5.57 -16.55
CA ASN A 11 -4.54 4.32 -17.02
C ASN A 11 -4.40 3.21 -15.97
N GLN A 12 -3.20 3.05 -15.41
CA GLN A 12 -2.96 2.08 -14.34
C GLN A 12 -3.80 2.37 -13.09
N TRP A 13 -3.88 3.62 -12.66
CA TRP A 13 -4.63 3.99 -11.47
C TRP A 13 -6.13 3.78 -11.64
N VAL A 14 -6.68 4.14 -12.80
CA VAL A 14 -8.09 3.93 -13.15
C VAL A 14 -8.41 2.44 -13.18
N GLU A 15 -7.53 1.62 -13.77
CA GLU A 15 -7.67 0.17 -13.79
C GLU A 15 -7.61 -0.42 -12.36
N GLN A 16 -6.62 -0.04 -11.57
CA GLN A 16 -6.44 -0.54 -10.20
C GLN A 16 -7.61 -0.17 -9.28
N ARG A 17 -8.14 1.05 -9.40
CA ARG A 17 -9.29 1.51 -8.59
C ARG A 17 -10.64 1.10 -9.18
N SER A 18 -10.65 0.43 -10.35
CA SER A 18 -11.89 0.05 -11.01
C SER A 18 -12.68 -0.94 -10.14
N GLY A 19 -13.99 -0.71 -10.03
CA GLY A 19 -14.88 -1.52 -9.20
C GLY A 19 -14.96 -1.08 -7.73
N PRO A 20 -15.39 -1.98 -6.83
CA PRO A 20 -15.61 -1.64 -5.43
C PRO A 20 -14.30 -1.36 -4.68
N ARG A 21 -14.25 -0.24 -3.95
CA ARG A 21 -13.08 0.16 -3.14
C ARG A 21 -12.58 -0.92 -2.20
N TRP A 22 -13.48 -1.70 -1.60
CA TRP A 22 -13.10 -2.77 -0.66
C TRP A 22 -12.24 -3.86 -1.32
N LYS A 23 -12.40 -4.13 -2.62
CA LYS A 23 -11.59 -5.13 -3.34
C LYS A 23 -10.13 -4.67 -3.45
N TYR A 24 -9.91 -3.40 -3.79
CA TYR A 24 -8.59 -2.79 -3.78
C TYR A 24 -7.96 -2.93 -2.39
N TYR A 25 -8.69 -2.50 -1.36
CA TYR A 25 -8.17 -2.54 0.01
C TYR A 25 -7.83 -3.96 0.45
N LEU A 26 -8.69 -4.94 0.17
CA LEU A 26 -8.44 -6.34 0.53
C LEU A 26 -7.19 -6.88 -0.18
N GLN A 27 -7.12 -6.74 -1.52
CA GLN A 27 -6.01 -7.27 -2.31
C GLN A 27 -4.67 -6.67 -1.90
N PHE A 28 -4.58 -5.34 -1.81
CA PHE A 28 -3.33 -4.66 -1.50
C PHE A 28 -2.96 -4.79 -0.02
N THR A 29 -3.93 -4.86 0.90
CA THR A 29 -3.63 -5.11 2.32
C THR A 29 -3.03 -6.49 2.50
N ILE A 30 -3.56 -7.53 1.86
CA ILE A 30 -3.00 -8.88 1.91
C ILE A 30 -1.57 -8.89 1.33
N ALA A 31 -1.38 -8.29 0.15
CA ALA A 31 -0.06 -8.22 -0.48
C ALA A 31 0.97 -7.52 0.41
N TRP A 32 0.63 -6.34 0.94
CA TRP A 32 1.51 -5.60 1.85
C TRP A 32 1.72 -6.31 3.19
N THR A 33 0.72 -7.05 3.70
CA THR A 33 0.87 -7.84 4.93
C THR A 33 1.99 -8.87 4.78
N VAL A 34 2.04 -9.59 3.65
CA VAL A 34 3.09 -10.59 3.39
C VAL A 34 4.47 -9.92 3.36
N VAL A 35 4.59 -8.80 2.65
CA VAL A 35 5.86 -8.05 2.57
C VAL A 35 6.28 -7.54 3.94
N SER A 36 5.37 -6.89 4.67
CA SER A 36 5.63 -6.35 6.00
C SER A 36 5.98 -7.45 7.00
N PHE A 37 5.32 -8.60 6.95
CA PHE A 37 5.64 -9.75 7.79
C PHE A 37 7.08 -10.22 7.55
N LEU A 38 7.47 -10.42 6.28
CA LEU A 38 8.83 -10.84 5.94
C LEU A 38 9.87 -9.83 6.44
N VAL A 39 9.65 -8.54 6.18
CA VAL A 39 10.56 -7.48 6.65
C VAL A 39 10.69 -7.51 8.16
N ILE A 40 9.59 -7.51 8.91
CA ILE A 40 9.63 -7.52 10.38
C ILE A 40 10.27 -8.80 10.90
N PHE A 41 9.95 -9.95 10.31
CA PHE A 41 10.53 -11.24 10.70
C PHE A 41 12.05 -11.22 10.55
N PHE A 42 12.57 -10.79 9.40
CA PHE A 42 14.02 -10.70 9.18
C PHE A 42 14.68 -9.67 10.09
N LEU A 43 14.07 -8.49 10.29
CA LEU A 43 14.60 -7.49 11.22
C LEU A 43 14.64 -8.02 12.66
N THR A 44 13.59 -8.72 13.09
CA THR A 44 13.54 -9.35 14.43
C THR A 44 14.65 -10.37 14.57
N LYS A 45 14.89 -11.19 13.53
CA LYS A 45 15.97 -12.20 13.50
C LYS A 45 17.38 -11.60 13.51
N LEU A 46 17.60 -10.48 12.83
CA LEU A 46 18.93 -9.89 12.67
C LEU A 46 19.33 -9.00 13.84
N PHE A 47 18.37 -8.27 14.41
CA PHE A 47 18.67 -7.20 15.38
C PHE A 47 18.23 -7.50 16.81
N THR A 48 17.50 -8.59 17.03
CA THR A 48 16.96 -8.88 18.38
C THR A 48 16.99 -10.38 18.73
N PRO A 49 17.13 -10.72 20.02
CA PRO A 49 16.95 -12.10 20.47
C PRO A 49 15.47 -12.47 20.64
N LEU A 50 14.51 -11.58 20.29
CA LEU A 50 13.08 -11.80 20.54
C LEU A 50 12.58 -13.10 19.93
N TRP A 51 13.12 -13.52 18.78
CA TRP A 51 12.69 -14.78 18.18
C TRP A 51 12.98 -16.00 19.08
N GLU A 52 14.08 -15.96 19.81
CA GLU A 52 14.52 -17.05 20.68
C GLU A 52 13.85 -16.97 22.06
N THR A 53 13.51 -15.75 22.52
CA THR A 53 12.98 -15.50 23.88
C THR A 53 11.47 -15.23 23.93
N GLY A 54 10.84 -14.83 22.82
CA GLY A 54 9.46 -14.35 22.76
C GLY A 54 8.37 -15.43 22.76
N GLY A 55 8.77 -16.70 22.71
CA GLY A 55 7.86 -17.84 22.79
C GLY A 55 6.82 -17.91 21.67
N LYS A 56 5.83 -18.80 21.83
CA LYS A 56 4.84 -19.13 20.79
C LYS A 56 3.92 -17.98 20.41
N ASN A 57 3.77 -16.96 21.27
CA ASN A 57 2.85 -15.85 21.03
C ASN A 57 3.45 -14.76 20.13
N LEU A 58 4.77 -14.72 19.99
CA LEU A 58 5.46 -13.73 19.16
C LEU A 58 4.97 -13.77 17.71
N ILE A 59 4.77 -14.96 17.14
CA ILE A 59 4.33 -15.09 15.74
C ILE A 59 2.96 -14.43 15.50
N PHE A 60 2.02 -14.57 16.43
CA PHE A 60 0.71 -13.94 16.32
C PHE A 60 0.80 -12.42 16.44
N LEU A 61 1.68 -11.91 17.30
CA LEU A 61 1.96 -10.48 17.40
C LEU A 61 2.57 -9.94 16.10
N LEU A 62 3.54 -10.64 15.51
CA LEU A 62 4.15 -10.26 14.24
C LEU A 62 3.13 -10.22 13.11
N ILE A 63 2.23 -11.21 13.05
CA ILE A 63 1.13 -11.24 12.08
C ILE A 63 0.21 -10.03 12.30
N ALA A 64 -0.24 -9.76 13.53
CA ALA A 64 -1.13 -8.64 13.82
C ALA A 64 -0.51 -7.28 13.41
N ILE A 65 0.76 -7.07 13.74
CA ILE A 65 1.51 -5.86 13.35
C ILE A 65 1.64 -5.78 11.83
N SER A 66 1.94 -6.89 11.15
CA SER A 66 2.08 -6.91 9.70
C SER A 66 0.78 -6.59 8.96
N VAL A 67 -0.37 -7.05 9.46
CA VAL A 67 -1.69 -6.71 8.91
C VAL A 67 -1.98 -5.23 9.08
N PHE A 68 -1.69 -4.69 10.27
CA PHE A 68 -1.88 -3.26 10.54
C PHE A 68 -1.02 -2.38 9.63
N ILE A 69 0.26 -2.71 9.47
CA ILE A 69 1.16 -2.01 8.54
C ILE A 69 0.68 -2.20 7.10
N GLY A 70 0.24 -3.40 6.71
CA GLY A 70 -0.27 -3.67 5.37
C GLY A 70 -1.47 -2.81 5.00
N PHE A 71 -2.39 -2.62 5.95
CA PHE A 71 -3.53 -1.73 5.81
C PHE A 71 -3.09 -0.26 5.69
N LEU A 72 -2.18 0.20 6.55
CA LEU A 72 -1.62 1.55 6.52
C LEU A 72 -0.93 1.85 5.19
N SER A 73 -0.06 0.95 4.72
CA SER A 73 0.61 1.06 3.42
C SER A 73 -0.41 1.17 2.29
N THR A 74 -1.44 0.33 2.30
CA THR A 74 -2.51 0.36 1.30
C THR A 74 -3.27 1.69 1.32
N HIS A 75 -3.62 2.18 2.52
CA HIS A 75 -4.34 3.44 2.67
C HIS A 75 -3.51 4.66 2.25
N LEU A 76 -2.22 4.67 2.60
CA LEU A 76 -1.29 5.72 2.21
C LEU A 76 -1.08 5.73 0.68
N THR A 77 -0.80 4.58 0.08
CA THR A 77 -0.66 4.45 -1.38
C THR A 77 -1.92 4.90 -2.09
N TYR A 78 -3.10 4.47 -1.62
CA TYR A 78 -4.37 4.90 -2.22
C TYR A 78 -4.54 6.42 -2.16
N SER A 79 -4.32 7.00 -0.97
CA SER A 79 -4.51 8.43 -0.75
C SER A 79 -3.53 9.28 -1.56
N LEU A 80 -2.28 8.86 -1.68
CA LEU A 80 -1.27 9.55 -2.48
C LEU A 80 -1.56 9.45 -3.97
N SER A 81 -1.92 8.27 -4.46
CA SER A 81 -2.31 8.05 -5.86
C SER A 81 -3.56 8.85 -6.23
N GLU A 82 -4.58 8.87 -5.37
CA GLU A 82 -5.80 9.64 -5.62
C GLU A 82 -5.53 11.16 -5.61
N LYS A 83 -4.68 11.66 -4.69
CA LYS A 83 -4.23 13.05 -4.70
C LYS A 83 -3.49 13.40 -6.00
N LYS A 84 -2.59 12.52 -6.45
CA LYS A 84 -1.85 12.70 -7.71
C LYS A 84 -2.78 12.71 -8.91
N TYR A 85 -3.72 11.76 -8.97
CA TYR A 85 -4.74 11.69 -10.02
C TYR A 85 -5.57 12.98 -10.11
N ASN A 86 -6.14 13.41 -8.98
CA ASN A 86 -6.95 14.63 -8.93
C ASN A 86 -6.16 15.89 -9.28
N LYS A 87 -4.86 15.95 -8.92
CA LYS A 87 -3.98 17.05 -9.32
C LYS A 87 -3.78 17.11 -10.84
N ILE A 88 -3.62 15.96 -11.50
CA ILE A 88 -3.43 15.90 -12.96
C ILE A 88 -4.73 16.28 -13.68
N MET A 89 -5.88 15.76 -13.24
CA MET A 89 -7.18 16.06 -13.86
C MET A 89 -7.56 17.54 -13.73
N LYS A 90 -7.43 18.13 -12.53
CA LYS A 90 -7.70 19.57 -12.33
C LYS A 90 -6.85 20.47 -13.21
N ARG A 91 -5.60 20.07 -13.49
CA ARG A 91 -4.69 20.82 -14.36
C ARG A 91 -5.14 20.75 -15.82
N GLU A 92 -5.70 19.63 -16.27
CA GLU A 92 -6.24 19.48 -17.62
C GLU A 92 -7.58 20.18 -17.79
N ASP A 93 -8.51 20.03 -16.85
CA ASP A 93 -9.82 20.71 -16.88
C ASP A 93 -9.66 22.25 -16.85
N GLY A 94 -8.66 22.76 -16.10
CA GLY A 94 -8.32 24.18 -16.07
C GLY A 94 -7.61 24.71 -17.32
N THR A 95 -7.14 23.83 -18.21
CA THR A 95 -6.57 24.22 -19.52
C THR A 95 -7.57 24.16 -20.68
N LEU A 96 -8.79 23.70 -20.42
CA LEU A 96 -9.90 23.66 -21.40
C LEU A 96 -10.89 24.83 -21.24
N ASN A 97 -10.66 25.73 -20.28
CA ASN A 97 -11.34 27.02 -20.12
C ASN A 97 -10.36 28.16 -20.41
#